data_AF-A0A0H5MC47-F1
#
_entry.id   AF-A0A0H5MC47-F1
#
_cell.length_a   1.000
_cell.length_b   1.000
_cell.length_c   1.000
_cell.angle_alpha   90.00
_cell.angle_beta   90.00
_cell.angle_gamma   90.00
#
_symmetry.space_group_name_H-M   'P 1'
#
loop_
_entity.id
_entity.type
_entity.pdbx_description
1 polymer ?
#
loop_
_entity_poly.entity_id
_entity_poly.type
_entity_poly.pdbx_seq_one_letter_code
_entity_poly.pdbx_strand_id
1 'polypeptide(L)'
;MNLKYKIIGFNIKEFGINIHDMKKELPFDELSWDDNDIKIAQLKVLISQNPNDNDLILQEAQHYLNQDIIPENIKNLISMLPAHVKQTFHAFKPFRKRSMSQFIAENINNQWIISNIEIPLSIGFTQQADHPLDLRQLARRFPSMDRAISDSPILKNLIKHFVEILCECEQQRNLTKIGVTCHQMSLLIDNTSHSVSNSPEGLHQDGSDYIVSALVIDKHNIEGGTSQLYCTEKEDFIKSHTLEPGEGLFHVDRNSTIWHKVTPITLKDPLIGTGYRNILGFDFNYIS
;
A
#
# COMPACT_ATOMS: atom_id res chain seq x y z
N MET A 1 -24.65 9.19 -9.00
CA MET A 1 -23.23 9.55 -9.21
C MET A 1 -22.89 9.35 -10.68
N ASN A 2 -22.23 10.31 -11.32
CA ASN A 2 -21.81 10.19 -12.72
C ASN A 2 -20.57 9.27 -12.76
N LEU A 3 -20.79 7.96 -12.87
CA LEU A 3 -19.76 6.91 -12.85
C LEU A 3 -18.96 6.88 -14.16
N LYS A 4 -18.25 7.96 -14.46
CA LYS A 4 -17.17 7.88 -15.45
C LYS A 4 -15.99 7.20 -14.74
N TYR A 5 -15.58 6.03 -15.25
CA TYR A 5 -14.43 5.25 -14.75
C TYR A 5 -14.57 4.54 -13.39
N LYS A 6 -15.76 4.51 -12.78
CA LYS A 6 -16.00 3.90 -11.46
C LYS A 6 -15.01 4.37 -10.38
N ILE A 7 -14.79 5.69 -10.31
CA ILE A 7 -13.96 6.35 -9.29
C ILE A 7 -14.85 7.08 -8.31
N ILE A 8 -14.74 6.78 -7.03
CA ILE A 8 -15.58 7.31 -5.95
C ILE A 8 -14.66 7.91 -4.88
N GLY A 9 -14.76 9.22 -4.67
CA GLY A 9 -14.25 9.84 -3.45
C GLY A 9 -15.31 9.74 -2.37
N PHE A 10 -14.91 9.40 -1.16
CA PHE A 10 -15.82 9.25 -0.02
C PHE A 10 -15.24 9.91 1.23
N ASN A 11 -16.12 10.19 2.19
CA ASN A 11 -15.71 10.48 3.55
C ASN A 11 -16.41 9.53 4.53
N ILE A 12 -15.68 8.93 5.45
CA ILE A 12 -16.23 7.92 6.39
C ILE A 12 -17.38 8.45 7.26
N LYS A 13 -17.53 9.77 7.41
CA LYS A 13 -18.70 10.36 8.08
C LYS A 13 -20.02 10.02 7.36
N GLU A 14 -19.97 9.80 6.05
CA GLU A 14 -21.09 9.36 5.21
C GLU A 14 -21.52 7.93 5.56
N PHE A 15 -20.61 7.14 6.12
CA PHE A 15 -20.86 5.80 6.67
C PHE A 15 -21.26 5.83 8.15
N GLY A 16 -21.43 7.04 8.72
CA GLY A 16 -21.68 7.21 10.16
C GLY A 16 -20.49 6.89 11.05
N ILE A 17 -19.27 6.79 10.50
CA ILE A 17 -18.06 6.46 11.25
C ILE A 17 -17.34 7.76 11.67
N ASN A 18 -16.99 7.86 12.96
CA ASN A 18 -16.24 8.98 13.50
C ASN A 18 -14.73 8.73 13.38
N ILE A 19 -14.00 9.71 12.84
CA ILE A 19 -12.54 9.64 12.68
C ILE A 19 -11.79 9.50 14.02
N HIS A 20 -12.31 10.08 15.12
CA HIS A 20 -11.70 9.95 16.45
C HIS A 20 -11.83 8.53 16.99
N ASP A 21 -13.00 7.90 16.83
CA ASP A 21 -13.21 6.52 17.26
C ASP A 21 -12.34 5.56 16.44
N MET A 22 -12.23 5.81 15.14
CA MET A 22 -11.36 5.03 14.26
C MET A 22 -9.88 5.15 14.64
N LYS A 23 -9.38 6.36 14.97
CA LYS A 23 -8.01 6.55 15.48
C LYS A 23 -7.75 5.80 16.78
N LYS A 24 -8.75 5.70 17.64
CA LYS A 24 -8.66 5.02 18.94
C LYS A 24 -8.68 3.50 18.78
N GLU A 25 -9.53 2.97 17.91
CA GLU A 25 -9.65 1.52 17.68
C GLU A 25 -8.56 0.95 16.76
N LEU A 26 -8.02 1.77 15.85
CA LEU A 26 -7.01 1.36 14.88
C LEU A 26 -5.72 2.18 15.06
N PRO A 27 -5.01 2.02 16.20
CA PRO A 27 -3.78 2.76 16.46
C PRO A 27 -2.65 2.36 15.51
N PHE A 28 -1.76 3.29 15.20
CA PHE A 28 -0.63 3.10 14.27
C PHE A 28 0.72 2.99 14.99
N ASP A 29 0.75 3.23 16.30
CA ASP A 29 2.00 3.37 17.07
C ASP A 29 2.75 2.05 17.22
N GLU A 30 2.02 0.95 17.29
CA GLU A 30 2.52 -0.43 17.48
C GLU A 30 2.91 -1.11 16.16
N LEU A 31 2.75 -0.43 15.02
CA LEU A 31 3.17 -0.99 13.74
C LEU A 31 4.68 -1.22 13.69
N SER A 32 5.08 -2.32 13.05
CA SER A 32 6.48 -2.66 12.81
C SER A 32 6.99 -2.01 11.52
N TRP A 33 8.30 -1.73 11.47
CA TRP A 33 8.96 -1.18 10.30
C TRP A 33 8.91 -2.12 9.09
N ASP A 34 8.75 -1.55 7.90
CA ASP A 34 8.80 -2.28 6.63
C ASP A 34 10.25 -2.40 6.13
N ASP A 35 10.95 -3.45 6.54
CA ASP A 35 12.33 -3.71 6.10
C ASP A 35 12.43 -4.05 4.60
N ASN A 36 11.31 -4.37 3.95
CA ASN A 36 11.30 -4.59 2.51
C ASN A 36 11.69 -3.30 1.76
N ASP A 37 11.38 -2.10 2.29
CA ASP A 37 11.75 -0.83 1.68
C ASP A 37 13.26 -0.69 1.50
N ILE A 38 14.02 -1.09 2.52
CA ILE A 38 15.49 -1.05 2.53
C ILE A 38 16.03 -2.02 1.47
N LYS A 39 15.59 -3.28 1.53
CA LYS A 39 16.10 -4.34 0.66
C LYS A 39 15.74 -4.10 -0.80
N ILE A 40 14.54 -3.59 -1.10
CA ILE A 40 14.14 -3.23 -2.45
C ILE A 40 14.96 -2.04 -2.97
N ALA A 41 15.19 -1.00 -2.16
CA ALA A 41 16.04 0.11 -2.55
C ALA A 41 17.49 -0.33 -2.84
N GLN A 42 18.02 -1.24 -2.02
CA GLN A 42 19.32 -1.86 -2.21
C GLN A 42 19.40 -2.67 -3.52
N LEU A 43 18.39 -3.51 -3.80
CA LEU A 43 18.31 -4.24 -5.06
C LEU A 43 18.25 -3.31 -6.28
N LYS A 44 17.50 -2.19 -6.20
CA LYS A 44 17.48 -1.16 -7.26
C LYS A 44 18.88 -0.58 -7.49
N VAL A 45 19.65 -0.31 -6.43
CA VAL A 45 21.04 0.13 -6.56
C VAL A 45 21.87 -0.93 -7.27
N LEU A 46 21.78 -2.20 -6.87
CA LEU A 46 22.54 -3.28 -7.51
C LEU A 46 22.24 -3.41 -9.00
N ILE A 47 20.95 -3.38 -9.39
CA ILE A 47 20.51 -3.40 -10.79
C ILE A 47 21.09 -2.21 -11.55
N SER A 48 21.05 -1.01 -10.97
CA SER A 48 21.55 0.20 -11.63
C SER A 48 23.07 0.21 -11.82
N GLN A 49 23.82 -0.42 -10.91
CA GLN A 49 25.29 -0.42 -10.90
C GLN A 49 25.88 -1.62 -11.65
N ASN A 50 25.11 -2.68 -11.86
CA ASN A 50 25.56 -3.93 -12.48
C ASN A 50 24.59 -4.38 -13.58
N PRO A 51 24.41 -3.59 -14.65
CA PRO A 51 23.40 -3.87 -15.68
C PRO A 51 23.61 -5.20 -16.42
N ASN A 52 24.84 -5.74 -16.42
CA ASN A 52 25.17 -7.04 -17.02
C ASN A 52 24.78 -8.23 -16.12
N ASP A 53 24.48 -7.98 -14.84
CA ASP A 53 24.19 -8.99 -13.82
C ASP A 53 22.71 -9.00 -13.42
N ASN A 54 21.83 -8.35 -14.19
CA ASN A 54 20.40 -8.24 -13.87
C ASN A 54 19.72 -9.60 -13.65
N ASP A 55 19.99 -10.59 -14.52
CA ASP A 55 19.40 -11.93 -14.39
C ASP A 55 19.83 -12.60 -13.08
N LEU A 56 21.12 -12.50 -12.74
CA LEU A 56 21.66 -13.01 -11.49
C LEU A 56 21.01 -12.32 -10.27
N ILE A 57 20.90 -10.99 -10.31
CA ILE A 57 20.29 -10.22 -9.23
C ILE A 57 18.83 -10.62 -9.05
N LEU A 58 18.06 -10.76 -10.13
CA LEU A 58 16.66 -11.15 -10.07
C LEU A 58 16.45 -12.57 -9.56
N GLN A 59 17.32 -13.52 -9.96
CA GLN A 59 17.28 -14.89 -9.45
C GLN A 59 17.50 -14.96 -7.94
N GLU A 60 18.36 -14.10 -7.40
CA GLU A 60 18.70 -14.04 -5.97
C GLU A 60 17.81 -13.08 -5.17
N ALA A 61 17.06 -12.20 -5.84
CA ALA A 61 16.34 -11.09 -5.21
C ALA A 61 15.33 -11.55 -4.16
N GLN A 62 14.59 -12.62 -4.43
CA GLN A 62 13.63 -13.18 -3.46
C GLN A 62 14.34 -13.78 -2.24
N HIS A 63 15.51 -14.41 -2.44
CA HIS A 63 16.30 -14.97 -1.35
C HIS A 63 16.87 -13.85 -0.47
N TYR A 64 17.41 -12.79 -1.08
CA TYR A 64 17.87 -11.58 -0.38
C TYR A 64 16.75 -10.93 0.43
N LEU A 65 15.53 -10.84 -0.13
CA LEU A 65 14.38 -10.27 0.55
C LEU A 65 13.98 -11.08 1.79
N ASN A 66 13.93 -12.41 1.64
CA ASN A 66 13.40 -13.32 2.67
C ASN A 66 14.35 -13.61 3.85
N GLN A 67 15.66 -13.50 3.66
CA GLN A 67 16.63 -13.97 4.65
C GLN A 67 17.42 -12.85 5.30
N ASP A 68 17.86 -13.11 6.53
CA ASP A 68 18.83 -12.27 7.23
C ASP A 68 20.25 -12.48 6.67
N ILE A 69 20.49 -13.63 6.05
CA ILE A 69 21.76 -13.97 5.40
C ILE A 69 21.71 -13.51 3.94
N ILE A 70 22.66 -12.66 3.57
CA ILE A 70 22.81 -12.15 2.20
C ILE A 70 23.37 -13.27 1.31
N PRO A 71 22.77 -13.53 0.13
CA PRO A 71 23.28 -14.52 -0.83
C PRO A 71 24.71 -14.17 -1.28
N GLU A 72 25.59 -15.15 -1.45
CA GLU A 72 27.01 -14.89 -1.74
C GLU A 72 27.21 -14.10 -3.06
N ASN A 73 26.37 -14.37 -4.07
CA ASN A 73 26.35 -13.60 -5.32
C ASN A 73 26.04 -12.12 -5.08
N ILE A 74 25.01 -11.83 -4.29
CA ILE A 74 24.64 -10.45 -3.92
C ILE A 74 25.74 -9.80 -3.08
N LYS A 75 26.33 -10.53 -2.13
CA LYS A 75 27.45 -10.05 -1.31
C LYS A 75 28.68 -9.68 -2.15
N ASN A 76 28.99 -10.47 -3.17
CA ASN A 76 30.07 -10.17 -4.11
C ASN A 76 29.78 -8.88 -4.89
N LEU A 77 28.56 -8.70 -5.41
CA LEU A 77 28.15 -7.46 -6.08
C LEU A 77 28.25 -6.25 -5.15
N ILE A 78 27.78 -6.36 -3.91
CA ILE A 78 27.92 -5.31 -2.89
C ILE A 78 29.40 -4.99 -2.64
N SER A 79 30.27 -6.00 -2.60
CA SER A 79 31.70 -5.80 -2.35
C SER A 79 32.37 -4.94 -3.43
N MET A 80 31.93 -5.09 -4.69
CA MET A 80 32.46 -4.39 -5.87
C MET A 80 31.90 -2.97 -6.05
N LEU A 81 30.87 -2.57 -5.30
CA LEU A 81 30.33 -1.21 -5.38
C LEU A 81 31.40 -0.15 -5.06
N PRO A 82 31.43 0.98 -5.80
CA PRO A 82 32.26 2.12 -5.45
C PRO A 82 31.99 2.60 -4.02
N ALA A 83 33.01 3.12 -3.32
CA ALA A 83 32.91 3.50 -1.91
C ALA A 83 31.73 4.45 -1.60
N HIS A 84 31.52 5.47 -2.46
CA HIS A 84 30.41 6.42 -2.31
C HIS A 84 29.04 5.75 -2.50
N VAL A 85 28.93 4.79 -3.42
CA VAL A 85 27.68 4.02 -3.64
C VAL A 85 27.42 3.09 -2.47
N LYS A 86 28.46 2.42 -1.95
CA LYS A 86 28.36 1.53 -0.79
C LYS A 86 27.90 2.31 0.45
N GLN A 87 28.35 3.55 0.63
CA GLN A 87 27.87 4.43 1.69
C GLN A 87 26.36 4.67 1.57
N THR A 88 25.87 5.04 0.38
CA THR A 88 24.43 5.23 0.14
C THR A 88 23.63 3.92 0.31
N PHE A 89 24.18 2.81 -0.16
CA PHE A 89 23.56 1.47 -0.07
C PHE A 89 23.30 1.05 1.39
N HIS A 90 24.21 1.35 2.30
CA HIS A 90 24.05 1.04 3.73
C HIS A 90 23.30 2.13 4.51
N ALA A 91 23.07 3.30 3.91
CA ALA A 91 22.38 4.42 4.56
C ALA A 91 20.85 4.38 4.40
N PHE A 92 20.30 3.47 3.60
CA PHE A 92 18.85 3.32 3.46
C PHE A 92 18.20 3.00 4.81
N LYS A 93 17.12 3.72 5.10
CA LYS A 93 16.30 3.56 6.30
C LYS A 93 14.86 3.24 5.89
N PRO A 94 14.12 2.47 6.70
CA PRO A 94 12.71 2.30 6.45
C PRO A 94 11.99 3.62 6.77
N PHE A 95 10.97 3.96 5.99
CA PHE A 95 10.15 5.16 6.18
C PHE A 95 8.67 4.81 6.37
N ARG A 96 8.34 3.52 6.38
CA ARG A 96 6.99 3.00 6.57
C ARG A 96 6.97 2.00 7.70
N LYS A 97 5.93 2.09 8.51
CA LYS A 97 5.50 1.00 9.36
C LYS A 97 4.19 0.45 8.82
N ARG A 98 4.00 -0.86 8.86
CA ARG A 98 2.77 -1.47 8.33
C ARG A 98 2.38 -2.78 8.97
N SER A 99 1.11 -3.12 8.80
CA SER A 99 0.56 -4.44 9.06
C SER A 99 -0.50 -4.76 8.00
N MET A 100 -0.89 -6.03 7.92
CA MET A 100 -1.88 -6.48 6.95
C MET A 100 -2.81 -7.54 7.55
N SER A 101 -4.08 -7.52 7.18
CA SER A 101 -5.04 -8.60 7.46
C SER A 101 -5.84 -8.93 6.22
N GLN A 102 -6.39 -10.14 6.15
CA GLN A 102 -7.36 -10.49 5.12
C GLN A 102 -8.68 -10.94 5.75
N PHE A 103 -9.74 -10.69 4.99
CA PHE A 103 -11.11 -10.94 5.37
C PHE A 103 -11.84 -11.58 4.20
N ILE A 104 -12.92 -12.25 4.55
CA ILE A 104 -13.97 -12.67 3.64
C ILE A 104 -15.21 -11.86 3.98
N ALA A 105 -15.73 -11.15 2.99
CA ALA A 105 -17.08 -10.62 3.02
C ALA A 105 -17.99 -11.63 2.32
N GLU A 106 -19.00 -12.15 3.02
CA GLU A 106 -19.96 -13.10 2.49
C GLU A 106 -21.39 -12.56 2.66
N ASN A 107 -22.19 -12.65 1.61
CA ASN A 107 -23.58 -12.23 1.62
C ASN A 107 -24.45 -13.40 2.08
N ILE A 108 -24.99 -13.30 3.30
CA ILE A 108 -25.87 -14.28 3.90
C ILE A 108 -27.21 -13.59 4.18
N ASN A 109 -28.29 -14.08 3.56
CA ASN A 109 -29.64 -13.51 3.72
C ASN A 109 -29.72 -11.99 3.47
N ASN A 110 -29.09 -11.52 2.39
CA ASN A 110 -29.00 -10.09 2.02
C ASN A 110 -28.24 -9.23 3.04
N GLN A 111 -27.36 -9.84 3.85
CA GLN A 111 -26.47 -9.13 4.77
C GLN A 111 -25.02 -9.56 4.56
N TRP A 112 -24.13 -8.58 4.44
CA TRP A 112 -22.69 -8.83 4.41
C TRP A 112 -22.15 -9.11 5.80
N ILE A 113 -21.57 -10.30 5.96
CA ILE A 113 -20.85 -10.74 7.14
C ILE A 113 -19.36 -10.72 6.84
N ILE A 114 -18.58 -10.07 7.71
CA ILE A 114 -17.13 -9.90 7.56
C ILE A 114 -16.42 -10.82 8.55
N SER A 115 -15.70 -11.79 8.02
CA SER A 115 -14.94 -12.78 8.79
C SER A 115 -13.45 -12.63 8.53
N ASN A 116 -12.64 -12.65 9.59
CA ASN A 116 -11.18 -12.70 9.47
C ASN A 116 -10.75 -14.03 8.85
N ILE A 117 -9.71 -13.99 8.02
CA ILE A 117 -8.98 -15.19 7.61
C ILE A 117 -7.84 -15.35 8.59
N GLU A 118 -7.77 -16.49 9.30
CA GLU A 118 -6.59 -16.81 10.08
C GLU A 118 -5.43 -17.08 9.13
N ILE A 119 -4.40 -16.24 9.21
CA ILE A 119 -3.22 -16.30 8.34
C ILE A 119 -1.97 -16.39 9.22
N PRO A 120 -0.89 -17.06 8.79
CA PRO A 120 0.40 -17.01 9.46
C PRO A 120 0.85 -15.60 9.84
N LEU A 121 1.75 -15.51 10.83
CA LEU A 121 2.30 -14.26 11.40
C LEU A 121 2.89 -13.28 10.36
N SER A 122 3.21 -13.77 9.16
CA SER A 122 3.66 -12.97 8.04
C SER A 122 2.89 -13.33 6.78
N ILE A 123 2.36 -12.33 6.08
CA ILE A 123 1.57 -12.52 4.87
C ILE A 123 2.39 -12.13 3.65
N GLY A 124 2.44 -13.01 2.65
CA GLY A 124 3.07 -12.72 1.36
C GLY A 124 2.19 -11.77 0.54
N PHE A 125 2.80 -10.71 0.01
CA PHE A 125 2.15 -9.73 -0.84
C PHE A 125 3.00 -9.45 -2.08
N THR A 126 2.37 -9.57 -3.24
CA THR A 126 2.93 -9.27 -4.56
C THR A 126 2.03 -8.25 -5.25
N GLN A 127 2.63 -7.36 -6.04
CA GLN A 127 1.88 -6.45 -6.92
C GLN A 127 2.14 -6.84 -8.37
N GLN A 128 1.25 -6.40 -9.26
CA GLN A 128 1.45 -6.58 -10.69
C GLN A 128 2.70 -5.84 -11.15
N ALA A 129 3.55 -6.54 -11.90
CA ALA A 129 4.77 -6.01 -12.48
C ALA A 129 4.50 -5.47 -13.88
N ASP A 130 5.05 -4.29 -14.18
CA ASP A 130 4.88 -3.65 -15.49
C ASP A 130 6.03 -3.96 -16.46
N HIS A 131 7.16 -4.47 -15.95
CA HIS A 131 8.31 -4.88 -16.74
C HIS A 131 9.13 -6.00 -16.04
N PRO A 132 10.01 -6.74 -16.75
CA PRO A 132 10.74 -7.87 -16.17
C PRO A 132 11.64 -7.55 -14.96
N LEU A 133 12.19 -6.34 -14.89
CA LEU A 133 13.04 -5.89 -13.78
C LEU A 133 12.25 -5.39 -12.57
N ASP A 134 10.92 -5.54 -12.57
CA ASP A 134 10.06 -4.89 -11.60
C ASP A 134 10.03 -5.69 -10.31
N LEU A 135 10.68 -5.17 -9.28
CA LEU A 135 10.81 -5.82 -8.00
C LEU A 135 9.47 -5.93 -7.24
N ARG A 136 8.38 -5.34 -7.74
CA ARG A 136 7.02 -5.55 -7.21
C ARG A 136 6.53 -6.99 -7.32
N GLN A 137 7.10 -7.76 -8.26
CA GLN A 137 6.82 -9.19 -8.40
C GLN A 137 7.35 -10.03 -7.23
N LEU A 138 8.27 -9.49 -6.42
CA LEU A 138 8.79 -10.19 -5.26
C LEU A 138 7.72 -10.27 -4.18
N ALA A 139 7.61 -11.45 -3.58
CA ALA A 139 6.74 -11.68 -2.44
C ALA A 139 7.36 -10.98 -1.21
N ARG A 140 6.77 -9.84 -0.84
CA ARG A 140 7.10 -9.11 0.39
C ARG A 140 6.31 -9.70 1.53
N ARG A 141 6.96 -9.88 2.68
CA ARG A 141 6.31 -10.38 3.89
C ARG A 141 6.01 -9.21 4.80
N PHE A 142 4.76 -9.09 5.21
CA PHE A 142 4.32 -8.08 6.16
C PHE A 142 3.81 -8.71 7.45
N PRO A 143 4.04 -8.07 8.61
CA PRO A 143 3.44 -8.48 9.87
C PRO A 143 1.92 -8.49 9.79
N SER A 144 1.30 -9.49 10.40
CA SER A 144 -0.16 -9.53 10.53
C SER A 144 -0.65 -8.36 11.41
N MET A 145 -1.82 -7.82 11.05
CA MET A 145 -2.55 -6.86 11.88
C MET A 145 -2.88 -7.48 13.24
N ASP A 146 -2.80 -6.68 14.30
CA ASP A 146 -3.19 -7.13 15.63
C ASP A 146 -4.64 -7.64 15.64
N ARG A 147 -4.90 -8.69 16.42
CA ARG A 147 -6.22 -9.33 16.42
C ARG A 147 -7.32 -8.42 16.96
N ALA A 148 -7.04 -7.59 17.97
CA ALA A 148 -8.02 -6.65 18.49
C ALA A 148 -8.39 -5.60 17.42
N ILE A 149 -7.43 -5.20 16.59
CA ILE A 149 -7.63 -4.28 15.46
C ILE A 149 -8.42 -4.98 14.34
N SER A 150 -8.03 -6.19 13.93
CA SER A 150 -8.71 -6.92 12.85
C SER A 150 -10.11 -7.42 13.26
N ASP A 151 -10.37 -7.60 14.56
CA ASP A 151 -11.70 -7.90 15.07
C ASP A 151 -12.55 -6.64 15.37
N SER A 152 -12.02 -5.43 15.18
CA SER A 152 -12.72 -4.16 15.42
C SER A 152 -14.08 -4.10 14.70
N PRO A 153 -15.16 -3.76 15.43
CA PRO A 153 -16.46 -3.52 14.82
C PRO A 153 -16.43 -2.37 13.80
N ILE A 154 -15.66 -1.30 14.06
CA ILE A 154 -15.54 -0.16 13.13
C ILE A 154 -14.89 -0.60 11.83
N LEU A 155 -13.81 -1.40 11.90
CA LEU A 155 -13.14 -1.91 10.69
C LEU A 155 -14.07 -2.81 9.87
N LYS A 156 -14.78 -3.74 10.52
CA LYS A 156 -15.73 -4.62 9.84
C LYS A 156 -16.90 -3.85 9.23
N ASN A 157 -17.41 -2.82 9.91
CA ASN A 157 -18.44 -1.95 9.36
C ASN A 157 -17.94 -1.15 8.15
N LEU A 158 -16.70 -0.66 8.21
CA LEU A 158 -16.06 0.04 7.09
C LEU A 158 -15.91 -0.87 5.86
N ILE A 159 -15.43 -2.11 6.05
CA ILE A 159 -15.31 -3.10 4.97
C ILE A 159 -16.68 -3.38 4.35
N LYS A 160 -17.73 -3.53 5.18
CA LYS A 160 -19.10 -3.75 4.69
C LYS A 160 -19.55 -2.62 3.76
N HIS A 161 -19.34 -1.36 4.12
CA HIS A 161 -19.70 -0.23 3.25
C HIS A 161 -18.92 -0.23 1.93
N PHE A 162 -17.64 -0.59 1.95
CA PHE A 162 -16.89 -0.71 0.69
C PHE A 162 -17.38 -1.85 -0.20
N VAL A 163 -17.80 -2.97 0.38
CA VAL A 163 -18.40 -4.07 -0.38
C VAL A 163 -19.76 -3.66 -0.96
N GLU A 164 -20.57 -2.89 -0.22
CA GLU A 164 -21.81 -2.31 -0.74
C GLU A 164 -21.55 -1.39 -1.94
N ILE A 165 -20.55 -0.49 -1.84
CA ILE A 165 -20.12 0.36 -2.97
C ILE A 165 -19.65 -0.48 -4.16
N LEU A 166 -18.92 -1.56 -3.91
CA LEU A 166 -18.48 -2.49 -4.95
C LEU A 166 -19.68 -3.14 -5.66
N CYS A 167 -20.70 -3.58 -4.92
CA CYS A 167 -21.93 -4.12 -5.49
C CYS A 167 -22.67 -3.08 -6.35
N GLU A 168 -22.72 -1.82 -5.93
CA GLU A 168 -23.29 -0.74 -6.74
C GLU A 168 -22.50 -0.49 -8.03
N CYS A 169 -21.18 -0.68 -7.99
CA CYS A 169 -20.32 -0.60 -9.18
C CYS A 169 -20.52 -1.80 -10.13
N GLU A 170 -20.95 -2.95 -9.62
CA GLU A 170 -21.04 -4.22 -10.33
C GLU A 170 -22.46 -4.81 -10.32
N GLN A 171 -23.49 -3.98 -10.55
CA GLN A 171 -24.91 -4.40 -10.50
C GLN A 171 -25.28 -5.60 -11.37
N GLN A 172 -24.49 -5.88 -12.41
CA GLN A 172 -24.69 -7.02 -13.31
C GLN A 172 -24.05 -8.32 -12.80
N ARG A 173 -23.21 -8.25 -11.77
CA ARG A 173 -22.59 -9.41 -11.13
C ARG A 173 -23.39 -9.80 -9.90
N ASN A 174 -23.70 -11.09 -9.79
CA ASN A 174 -24.28 -11.63 -8.57
C ASN A 174 -23.16 -11.95 -7.57
N LEU A 175 -22.68 -10.94 -6.86
CA LEU A 175 -21.59 -11.06 -5.91
C LEU A 175 -22.10 -11.61 -4.57
N THR A 176 -21.66 -12.81 -4.21
CA THR A 176 -22.00 -13.44 -2.92
C THR A 176 -20.82 -13.51 -1.97
N LYS A 177 -19.59 -13.39 -2.49
CA LYS A 177 -18.36 -13.51 -1.70
C LYS A 177 -17.24 -12.66 -2.28
N ILE A 178 -16.54 -11.92 -1.43
CA ILE A 178 -15.43 -11.04 -1.79
C ILE A 178 -14.28 -11.26 -0.81
N GLY A 179 -13.07 -11.42 -1.36
CA GLY A 179 -11.84 -11.42 -0.58
C GLY A 179 -11.39 -9.98 -0.38
N VAL A 180 -11.06 -9.61 0.86
CA VAL A 180 -10.64 -8.26 1.20
C VAL A 180 -9.29 -8.32 1.89
N THR A 181 -8.29 -7.57 1.42
CA THR A 181 -7.05 -7.34 2.17
C THR A 181 -7.06 -5.92 2.71
N CYS A 182 -6.83 -5.74 4.01
CA CYS A 182 -6.64 -4.43 4.61
C CYS A 182 -5.17 -4.21 4.92
N HIS A 183 -4.63 -3.09 4.43
CA HIS A 183 -3.29 -2.61 4.72
C HIS A 183 -3.39 -1.46 5.70
N GLN A 184 -2.73 -1.58 6.85
CA GLN A 184 -2.54 -0.47 7.77
C GLN A 184 -1.12 0.06 7.62
N MET A 185 -0.96 1.36 7.36
CA MET A 185 0.34 1.93 7.05
C MET A 185 0.55 3.32 7.65
N SER A 186 1.67 3.49 8.35
CA SER A 186 2.17 4.77 8.82
C SER A 186 3.40 5.15 8.02
N LEU A 187 3.34 6.25 7.28
CA LEU A 187 4.52 6.90 6.70
C LEU A 187 5.10 7.90 7.67
N LEU A 188 6.41 7.87 7.84
CA LEU A 188 7.17 8.70 8.77
C LEU A 188 8.25 9.47 8.02
N ILE A 189 8.40 10.74 8.34
CA ILE A 189 9.46 11.60 7.82
C ILE A 189 10.09 12.42 8.94
N ASP A 190 11.40 12.60 8.87
CA ASP A 190 12.19 13.44 9.75
C ASP A 190 13.14 14.35 8.95
N ASN A 191 13.88 15.21 9.64
CA ASN A 191 14.84 16.13 9.03
C ASN A 191 16.02 15.44 8.32
N THR A 192 16.17 14.12 8.42
CA THR A 192 17.22 13.37 7.72
C THR A 192 16.82 12.97 6.30
N SER A 193 15.52 13.04 5.97
CA SER A 193 14.99 12.68 4.66
C SER A 193 14.35 13.89 3.98
N HIS A 194 14.66 14.13 2.70
CA HIS A 194 14.08 15.25 1.96
C HIS A 194 12.59 15.03 1.64
N SER A 195 12.22 13.79 1.32
CA SER A 195 10.84 13.36 1.07
C SER A 195 10.71 11.84 1.23
N VAL A 196 9.51 11.35 1.50
CA VAL A 196 9.19 9.91 1.50
C VAL A 196 7.90 9.65 0.72
N SER A 197 7.75 8.48 0.10
CA SER A 197 6.64 8.21 -0.84
C SER A 197 5.72 7.10 -0.37
N ASN A 198 4.40 7.30 -0.47
CA ASN A 198 3.42 6.23 -0.26
C ASN A 198 3.50 5.18 -1.38
N SER A 199 3.79 5.63 -2.59
CA SER A 199 3.92 4.82 -3.80
C SER A 199 5.34 4.93 -4.38
N PRO A 200 6.36 4.31 -3.76
CA PRO A 200 7.75 4.41 -4.21
C PRO A 200 8.01 3.80 -5.60
N GLU A 201 7.09 2.99 -6.11
CA GLU A 201 7.05 2.46 -7.47
C GLU A 201 6.63 3.48 -8.53
N GLY A 202 5.98 4.58 -8.15
CA GLY A 202 5.47 5.58 -9.08
C GLY A 202 4.03 5.31 -9.54
N LEU A 203 3.77 5.50 -10.84
CA LEU A 203 2.45 5.26 -11.43
C LEU A 203 2.20 3.76 -11.57
N HIS A 204 1.13 3.25 -10.96
CA HIS A 204 0.87 1.81 -10.89
C HIS A 204 -0.62 1.44 -10.79
N GLN A 205 -0.86 0.14 -10.87
CA GLN A 205 -2.03 -0.58 -10.38
C GLN A 205 -1.59 -1.53 -9.26
N ASP A 206 -2.47 -1.82 -8.31
CA ASP A 206 -2.18 -2.72 -7.20
C ASP A 206 -2.36 -4.20 -7.56
N GLY A 207 -3.13 -4.47 -8.62
CA GLY A 207 -3.44 -5.80 -9.10
C GLY A 207 -4.69 -6.39 -8.46
N SER A 208 -5.60 -5.58 -7.93
CA SER A 208 -6.87 -5.99 -7.28
C SER A 208 -8.09 -5.66 -8.15
N ASP A 209 -9.24 -6.31 -7.99
CA ASP A 209 -10.43 -5.97 -8.81
C ASP A 209 -10.90 -4.53 -8.54
N TYR A 210 -10.95 -4.17 -7.27
CA TYR A 210 -11.14 -2.80 -6.80
C TYR A 210 -10.18 -2.52 -5.65
N ILE A 211 -9.89 -1.25 -5.44
CA ILE A 211 -9.12 -0.80 -4.29
C ILE A 211 -9.76 0.41 -3.61
N VAL A 212 -9.47 0.55 -2.32
CA VAL A 212 -9.35 1.85 -1.68
C VAL A 212 -7.86 2.18 -1.65
N SER A 213 -7.40 3.00 -2.59
CA SER A 213 -5.96 3.31 -2.76
C SER A 213 -5.38 4.06 -1.56
N ALA A 214 -6.20 4.87 -0.89
CA ALA A 214 -5.91 5.40 0.43
C ALA A 214 -7.20 5.86 1.11
N LEU A 215 -7.32 5.59 2.41
CA LEU A 215 -8.17 6.28 3.36
C LEU A 215 -7.25 6.94 4.40
N VAL A 216 -7.24 8.26 4.51
CA VAL A 216 -6.40 8.96 5.49
C VAL A 216 -7.04 8.90 6.86
N ILE A 217 -6.35 8.30 7.82
CA ILE A 217 -6.78 8.20 9.22
C ILE A 217 -6.25 9.39 10.00
N ASP A 218 -4.98 9.71 9.82
CA ASP A 218 -4.33 10.83 10.48
C ASP A 218 -3.16 11.36 9.67
N LYS A 219 -2.81 12.62 9.89
CA LYS A 219 -1.60 13.22 9.34
C LYS A 219 -1.11 14.37 10.22
N HIS A 220 0.19 14.55 10.29
CA HIS A 220 0.81 15.59 11.09
C HIS A 220 2.04 16.16 10.42
N ASN A 221 2.17 17.48 10.44
CA ASN A 221 3.34 18.23 9.97
C ASN A 221 3.88 17.81 8.59
N ILE A 222 2.97 17.55 7.65
CA ILE A 222 3.35 17.18 6.28
C ILE A 222 2.59 18.01 5.26
N GLU A 223 3.19 18.13 4.09
CA GLU A 223 2.56 18.52 2.84
C GLU A 223 2.82 17.45 1.76
N GLY A 224 2.19 17.58 0.60
CA GLY A 224 2.19 16.51 -0.42
C GLY A 224 1.20 15.39 -0.08
N GLY A 225 1.50 14.14 -0.44
CA GLY A 225 0.60 13.02 -0.22
C GLY A 225 -0.69 13.10 -1.06
N THR A 226 -0.61 13.78 -2.20
CA THR A 226 -1.72 14.00 -3.12
C THR A 226 -1.92 12.76 -3.98
N SER A 227 -3.09 12.15 -3.90
CA SER A 227 -3.47 11.06 -4.81
C SER A 227 -3.73 11.61 -6.21
N GLN A 228 -3.17 10.98 -7.23
CA GLN A 228 -3.30 11.36 -8.63
C GLN A 228 -3.76 10.16 -9.44
N LEU A 229 -4.81 10.33 -10.23
CA LEU A 229 -5.38 9.31 -11.10
C LEU A 229 -5.16 9.67 -12.57
N TYR A 230 -4.79 8.68 -13.37
CA TYR A 230 -4.47 8.80 -14.78
C TYR A 230 -5.26 7.77 -15.59
N CYS A 231 -5.58 8.13 -16.84
CA CYS A 231 -6.20 7.26 -17.82
C CYS A 231 -5.16 6.92 -18.89
N THR A 232 -4.64 5.70 -18.90
CA THR A 232 -3.51 5.35 -19.81
C THR A 232 -3.91 5.28 -21.28
N GLU A 233 -5.16 4.91 -21.59
CA GLU A 233 -5.65 4.93 -22.97
C GLU A 233 -5.62 6.32 -23.62
N LYS A 234 -5.61 7.38 -22.81
CA LYS A 234 -5.68 8.75 -23.27
C LYS A 234 -4.46 9.59 -22.89
N GLU A 235 -3.51 8.99 -22.19
CA GLU A 235 -2.40 9.70 -21.52
C GLU A 235 -2.89 10.87 -20.65
N ASP A 236 -4.13 10.79 -20.17
CA ASP A 236 -4.83 11.92 -19.56
C ASP A 236 -4.78 11.85 -18.04
N PHE A 237 -4.48 12.99 -17.44
CA PHE A 237 -4.73 13.21 -16.02
C PHE A 237 -6.25 13.25 -15.77
N ILE A 238 -6.75 12.39 -14.89
CA ILE A 238 -8.17 12.33 -14.55
C ILE A 238 -8.49 13.35 -13.45
N LYS A 239 -7.82 13.20 -12.31
CA LYS A 239 -8.01 14.05 -11.13
C LYS A 239 -6.85 13.91 -10.16
N SER A 240 -6.68 14.91 -9.30
CA SER A 240 -5.87 14.81 -8.10
C SER A 240 -6.69 15.22 -6.88
N HIS A 241 -6.35 14.67 -5.73
CA HIS A 241 -6.98 15.03 -4.47
C HIS A 241 -6.00 14.81 -3.31
N THR A 242 -5.74 15.85 -2.53
CA THR A 242 -4.98 15.72 -1.28
C THR A 242 -5.97 15.37 -0.18
N LEU A 243 -6.01 14.08 0.16
CA LEU A 243 -6.97 13.53 1.12
C LEU A 243 -6.78 14.13 2.53
N GLU A 244 -7.90 14.55 3.12
CA GLU A 244 -7.98 14.94 4.53
C GLU A 244 -8.38 13.74 5.42
N PRO A 245 -8.15 13.80 6.75
CA PRO A 245 -8.58 12.74 7.67
C PRO A 245 -10.06 12.39 7.50
N GLY A 246 -10.32 11.11 7.34
CA GLY A 246 -11.64 10.53 7.04
C GLY A 246 -11.97 10.43 5.56
N GLU A 247 -11.18 11.02 4.66
CA GLU A 247 -11.40 10.90 3.21
C GLU A 247 -10.64 9.73 2.60
N GLY A 248 -11.24 9.10 1.60
CA GLY A 248 -10.58 8.09 0.79
C GLY A 248 -11.01 8.07 -0.67
N LEU A 249 -10.32 7.23 -1.45
CA LEU A 249 -10.60 7.01 -2.87
C LEU A 249 -10.82 5.52 -3.13
N PHE A 250 -12.03 5.17 -3.55
CA PHE A 250 -12.42 3.84 -4.01
C PHE A 250 -12.47 3.84 -5.55
N HIS A 251 -11.83 2.87 -6.21
CA HIS A 251 -11.91 2.73 -7.66
C HIS A 251 -11.56 1.33 -8.16
N VAL A 252 -11.96 1.05 -9.40
CA VAL A 252 -11.48 -0.12 -10.14
C VAL A 252 -9.96 -0.04 -10.33
N ASP A 253 -9.28 -1.18 -10.33
CA ASP A 253 -7.82 -1.24 -10.40
C ASP A 253 -7.33 -2.17 -11.53
N ARG A 254 -7.18 -3.48 -11.30
CA ARG A 254 -6.66 -4.42 -12.31
C ARG A 254 -7.52 -4.42 -13.57
N ASN A 255 -6.86 -4.68 -14.71
CA ASN A 255 -7.51 -4.75 -16.03
C ASN A 255 -8.36 -3.52 -16.39
N SER A 256 -8.10 -2.39 -15.72
CA SER A 256 -8.73 -1.11 -16.02
C SER A 256 -7.73 -0.17 -16.68
N THR A 257 -8.24 0.94 -17.19
CA THR A 257 -7.43 2.03 -17.75
C THR A 257 -6.99 3.03 -16.69
N ILE A 258 -7.32 2.77 -15.43
CA ILE A 258 -7.10 3.67 -14.30
C ILE A 258 -5.79 3.30 -13.62
N TRP A 259 -4.89 4.27 -13.59
CA TRP A 259 -3.59 4.16 -12.96
C TRP A 259 -3.47 5.24 -11.90
N HIS A 260 -2.73 4.96 -10.84
CA HIS A 260 -2.64 5.88 -9.73
C HIS A 260 -1.23 6.03 -9.19
N LYS A 261 -0.96 7.18 -8.59
CA LYS A 261 0.23 7.44 -7.78
C LYS A 261 -0.09 8.43 -6.69
N VAL A 262 0.76 8.48 -5.67
CA VAL A 262 0.68 9.46 -4.60
C VAL A 262 1.95 10.30 -4.64
N THR A 263 1.81 11.63 -4.58
CA THR A 263 2.98 12.50 -4.50
C THR A 263 3.75 12.23 -3.20
N PRO A 264 5.09 12.33 -3.19
CA PRO A 264 5.86 12.23 -1.96
C PRO A 264 5.37 13.24 -0.92
N ILE A 265 5.57 12.91 0.36
CA ILE A 265 5.35 13.84 1.47
C ILE A 265 6.68 14.49 1.87
N THR A 266 6.61 15.75 2.30
CA THR A 266 7.71 16.53 2.86
C THR A 266 7.27 17.12 4.21
N LEU A 267 8.24 17.51 5.05
CA LEU A 267 7.94 18.21 6.30
C LEU A 267 7.37 19.59 5.99
N LYS A 268 6.19 19.89 6.54
CA LYS A 268 5.56 21.21 6.41
C LYS A 268 6.32 22.27 7.20
N ASP A 269 6.69 21.94 8.43
CA ASP A 269 7.55 22.74 9.30
C ASP A 269 8.76 21.91 9.75
N PRO A 270 9.96 22.16 9.17
CA PRO A 270 11.19 21.49 9.57
C PRO A 270 11.61 21.73 11.03
N LEU A 271 11.10 22.78 11.68
CA LEU A 271 11.42 23.07 13.09
C LEU A 271 10.77 22.09 14.07
N ILE A 272 9.61 21.55 13.72
CA ILE A 272 8.97 20.46 14.48
C ILE A 272 9.78 19.16 14.33
N GLY A 273 10.49 18.99 13.22
CA GLY A 273 11.50 17.96 13.00
C GLY A 273 10.99 16.57 12.62
N THR A 274 9.69 16.30 12.78
CA THR A 274 9.04 15.03 12.38
C THR A 274 7.65 15.27 11.81
N GLY A 275 7.19 14.35 10.96
CA GLY A 275 5.85 14.35 10.38
C GLY A 275 5.41 12.93 10.01
N TYR A 276 4.11 12.74 9.84
CA TYR A 276 3.56 11.42 9.49
C TYR A 276 2.28 11.47 8.67
N ARG A 277 1.98 10.36 7.99
CA ARG A 277 0.72 10.08 7.30
C ARG A 277 0.26 8.65 7.60
N ASN A 278 -0.84 8.51 8.32
CA ASN A 278 -1.44 7.22 8.68
C ASN A 278 -2.63 6.94 7.76
N ILE A 279 -2.59 5.81 7.06
CA ILE A 279 -3.63 5.43 6.10
C ILE A 279 -4.06 3.98 6.28
N LEU A 280 -5.30 3.69 5.86
CA LEU A 280 -5.73 2.36 5.49
C LEU A 280 -5.80 2.25 3.97
N GLY A 281 -5.33 1.12 3.43
CA GLY A 281 -5.57 0.70 2.05
C GLY A 281 -6.40 -0.57 2.04
N PHE A 282 -7.20 -0.78 1.01
CA PHE A 282 -8.01 -1.99 0.88
C PHE A 282 -7.93 -2.55 -0.54
N ASP A 283 -7.73 -3.85 -0.64
CA ASP A 283 -7.84 -4.63 -1.87
C ASP A 283 -9.12 -5.44 -1.84
N PHE A 284 -9.91 -5.40 -2.91
CA PHE A 284 -11.11 -6.22 -3.07
C PHE A 284 -10.94 -7.13 -4.27
N ASN A 285 -11.17 -8.42 -4.06
CA ASN A 285 -11.02 -9.45 -5.07
C ASN A 285 -12.24 -10.35 -5.12
N TYR A 286 -12.71 -10.65 -6.33
CA TYR A 286 -13.74 -11.64 -6.54
C TYR A 286 -13.23 -13.01 -6.10
N ILE A 287 -14.07 -13.74 -5.38
CA ILE A 287 -13.82 -15.15 -5.06
C ILE A 287 -14.71 -15.97 -5.98
N SER A 288 -14.08 -16.79 -6.81
CA SER A 288 -14.73 -17.78 -7.66
C SER A 288 -15.25 -18.97 -6.86
#